data_AF-A0A6L8EZ64-F1
#
_entry.id   AF-A0A6L8EZ64-F1
#
_cell.length_a   1.000
_cell.length_b   1.000
_cell.length_c   1.000
_cell.angle_alpha   90.00
_cell.angle_beta   90.00
_cell.angle_gamma   90.00
#
_symmetry.space_group_name_H-M   'P 1'
#
loop_
_entity.id
_entity.type
_entity.pdbx_description
1 polymer ?
#
loop_
_entity_poly.entity_id
_entity_poly.type
_entity_poly.pdbx_seq_one_letter_code
_entity_poly.pdbx_strand_id
1 'polypeptide(L)'
;MPRFNPDFWEIPVPPDFFDQFTTEDYFWYRAPDDEYTAARRAKRQAVLEQVRQIIAKELTERQTECIHLYFYKGKTQEEIGNILGISRRVVSQHLFGVTRNGRQVGGAINKIRKVCRKLGIEFP
;
A
#
# COMPACT_ATOMS: atom_id res chain seq x y z
N MET A 1 8.53 -23.59 45.29
CA MET A 1 9.32 -22.97 44.21
C MET A 1 9.21 -23.86 42.98
N PRO A 2 8.87 -23.33 41.80
CA PRO A 2 8.87 -24.12 40.56
C PRO A 2 10.29 -24.64 40.25
N ARG A 3 10.37 -25.85 39.70
CA ARG A 3 11.63 -26.55 39.41
C ARG A 3 12.16 -26.09 38.05
N PHE A 4 13.38 -25.57 37.99
CA PHE A 4 14.03 -25.09 36.76
C PHE A 4 13.91 -26.12 35.62
N ASN A 5 13.38 -25.69 34.47
CA ASN A 5 13.29 -26.50 33.27
C ASN A 5 14.32 -26.04 32.22
N PRO A 6 15.38 -26.82 31.94
CA PRO A 6 16.43 -26.44 31.00
C PRO A 6 16.00 -26.43 29.53
N ASP A 7 14.82 -26.96 29.18
CA ASP A 7 14.30 -26.91 27.81
C ASP A 7 13.82 -25.50 27.41
N PHE A 8 13.71 -24.58 28.39
CA PHE A 8 13.27 -23.20 28.19
C PHE A 8 14.20 -22.23 28.90
N TRP A 9 14.53 -21.14 28.23
CA TRP A 9 15.28 -20.05 28.86
C TRP A 9 14.32 -19.21 29.70
N GLU A 10 14.14 -19.59 30.96
CA GLU A 10 13.36 -18.80 31.91
C GLU A 10 14.12 -17.51 32.23
N ILE A 11 13.50 -16.36 32.01
CA ILE A 11 13.99 -15.06 32.47
C ILE A 11 13.29 -14.80 33.79
N PRO A 12 13.98 -14.91 34.95
CA PRO A 12 13.36 -14.70 36.24
C PRO A 12 13.12 -13.20 36.45
N VAL A 13 11.89 -12.77 36.18
CA VAL A 13 11.45 -11.40 36.44
C VAL A 13 10.54 -11.39 37.67
N PRO A 14 10.84 -10.55 38.70
CA PRO A 14 9.94 -10.37 39.83
C PRO A 14 8.53 -9.97 39.35
N PRO A 15 7.44 -10.40 40.01
CA PRO A 15 6.07 -10.04 39.60
C PRO A 15 5.87 -8.53 39.47
N ASP A 16 6.39 -7.78 40.44
CA ASP A 16 6.26 -6.31 40.53
C ASP A 16 7.14 -5.57 39.51
N PHE A 17 8.00 -6.27 38.77
CA PHE A 17 8.85 -5.67 37.75
C PHE A 17 8.01 -5.06 36.62
N PHE A 18 6.89 -5.69 36.27
CA PHE A 18 6.04 -5.21 35.19
C PHE A 18 5.20 -3.99 35.57
N ASP A 19 4.96 -3.77 36.86
CA ASP A 19 4.19 -2.63 37.38
C ASP A 19 4.96 -1.31 37.25
N GLN A 20 6.27 -1.37 36.98
CA GLN A 20 7.13 -0.21 36.79
C GLN A 20 7.06 0.33 35.36
N PHE A 21 6.58 -0.45 34.38
CA PHE A 21 6.46 0.01 33.02
C PHE A 21 5.28 0.95 32.86
N THR A 22 5.56 2.12 32.31
CA THR A 22 4.53 3.04 31.84
C THR A 22 4.08 2.65 30.43
N THR A 23 2.97 3.22 29.98
CA THR A 23 2.55 3.08 28.58
C THR A 23 3.63 3.56 27.62
N GLU A 24 4.54 4.44 28.05
CA GLU A 24 5.62 4.98 27.24
C GLU A 24 6.76 3.98 26.96
N ASP A 25 6.92 3.00 27.85
CA ASP A 25 7.97 1.99 27.79
C ASP A 25 7.62 0.81 26.86
N TYR A 26 6.37 0.75 26.37
CA TYR A 26 5.96 -0.31 25.46
C TYR A 26 6.66 -0.17 24.11
N PHE A 27 7.10 -1.30 23.56
CA PHE A 27 7.79 -1.33 22.26
C PHE A 27 6.96 -0.74 21.10
N TRP A 28 5.63 -0.75 21.23
CA TRP A 28 4.69 -0.18 20.27
C TRP A 28 4.15 1.19 20.69
N TYR A 29 4.63 1.76 21.81
CA TYR A 29 4.27 3.11 22.21
C TYR A 29 4.69 4.12 21.15
N ARG A 30 3.85 5.13 20.96
CA ARG A 30 4.07 6.18 19.97
C ARG A 30 3.82 7.52 20.60
N ALA A 31 4.87 8.32 20.72
CA ALA A 31 4.74 9.69 21.16
C ALA A 31 3.80 10.46 20.19
N PRO A 32 2.93 11.35 20.70
CA PRO A 32 2.04 12.18 19.87
C PRO A 32 2.81 13.07 18.87
N ASP A 33 4.03 13.46 19.21
CA ASP A 33 4.95 14.29 18.41
C ASP A 33 6.08 13.47 17.78
N ASP A 34 5.78 12.24 17.37
CA ASP A 34 6.74 11.40 16.67
C ASP A 34 7.04 11.98 15.26
N GLU A 35 8.08 12.81 15.19
CA GLU A 35 8.57 13.48 13.97
C GLU A 35 8.83 12.48 12.82
N TYR A 36 9.31 11.27 13.14
CA TYR A 36 9.51 10.18 12.16
C TYR A 36 8.21 9.84 11.43
N THR A 37 7.08 9.89 12.13
CA THR A 37 5.76 9.66 11.57
C THR A 37 5.29 10.80 10.68
N ALA A 38 5.48 12.04 11.10
CA ALA A 38 5.13 13.22 10.32
C ALA A 38 5.92 13.26 9.00
N ALA A 39 7.24 13.05 9.06
CA ALA A 39 8.10 12.98 7.89
C ALA A 39 7.71 11.84 6.94
N ARG A 40 7.42 10.64 7.46
CA ARG A 40 6.97 9.50 6.65
C ARG A 40 5.61 9.76 6.00
N ARG A 41 4.67 10.38 6.72
CA ARG A 41 3.36 10.80 6.17
C ARG A 41 3.53 11.84 5.08
N ALA A 42 4.36 12.86 5.28
CA ALA A 42 4.65 13.89 4.30
C ALA A 42 5.29 13.29 3.04
N LYS A 43 6.28 12.40 3.18
CA LYS A 43 6.89 11.68 2.05
C LYS A 43 5.87 10.86 1.28
N ARG A 44 4.99 10.11 1.98
CA ARG A 44 3.91 9.35 1.35
C ARG A 44 2.94 10.27 0.60
N GLN A 45 2.55 11.39 1.19
CA GLN A 45 1.65 12.36 0.57
C GLN A 45 2.25 12.96 -0.70
N ALA A 46 3.54 13.31 -0.67
CA ALA A 46 4.26 13.83 -1.84
C ALA A 46 4.33 12.80 -2.97
N VAL A 47 4.53 11.51 -2.66
CA VAL A 47 4.50 10.43 -3.66
C VAL A 47 3.09 10.25 -4.24
N LEU A 48 2.05 10.26 -3.39
CA LEU A 48 0.67 10.14 -3.84
C LEU A 48 0.26 11.27 -4.78
N GLU A 49 0.68 12.50 -4.51
CA GLU A 49 0.37 13.64 -5.36
C GLU A 49 1.02 13.52 -6.74
N GLN A 50 2.26 13.06 -6.80
CA GLN A 50 2.92 12.77 -8.08
C GLN A 50 2.19 11.66 -8.85
N VAL A 51 1.75 10.59 -8.16
CA VAL A 51 0.96 9.52 -8.80
C VAL A 51 -0.36 10.05 -9.35
N ARG A 52 -1.06 10.94 -8.64
CA ARG A 52 -2.29 11.58 -9.13
C ARG A 52 -2.04 12.40 -10.40
N GLN A 53 -0.94 13.14 -10.45
CA GLN A 53 -0.57 13.89 -11.66
C GLN A 53 -0.29 12.97 -12.85
N ILE A 54 0.35 11.82 -12.62
CA ILE A 54 0.56 10.79 -13.64
C ILE A 54 -0.78 10.25 -14.12
N ILE A 55 -1.71 9.92 -13.22
CA ILE A 55 -3.06 9.45 -13.59
C ILE A 55 -3.76 10.49 -14.47
N ALA A 56 -3.69 11.77 -14.11
CA ALA A 56 -4.37 12.84 -14.86
C ALA A 56 -3.75 13.10 -16.24
N LYS A 57 -2.43 13.00 -16.39
CA LYS A 57 -1.72 13.40 -17.62
C LYS A 57 -1.42 12.25 -18.58
N GLU A 58 -1.15 11.07 -18.05
CA GLU A 58 -0.60 9.95 -18.83
C GLU A 58 -1.64 8.90 -19.18
N LEU A 59 -2.68 8.68 -18.36
CA LEU A 59 -3.63 7.60 -18.59
C LEU A 59 -4.69 8.02 -19.62
N THR A 60 -5.22 7.05 -20.36
CA THR A 60 -6.40 7.30 -21.18
C THR A 60 -7.63 7.46 -20.29
N GLU A 61 -8.68 8.13 -20.78
CA GLU A 61 -9.94 8.31 -20.05
C GLU A 61 -10.48 6.99 -19.48
N ARG A 62 -10.56 5.94 -20.29
CA ARG A 62 -11.00 4.60 -19.85
C ARG A 62 -10.11 3.97 -18.78
N GLN A 63 -8.79 4.20 -18.86
CA GLN A 63 -7.86 3.73 -17.83
C GLN A 63 -8.09 4.47 -16.51
N THR A 64 -8.27 5.79 -16.58
CA THR A 64 -8.53 6.66 -15.44
C THR A 64 -9.86 6.29 -14.77
N GLU A 65 -10.94 6.09 -15.53
CA GLU A 65 -12.24 5.62 -15.02
C GLU A 65 -12.09 4.30 -14.26
N CYS A 66 -11.41 3.31 -14.86
CA CYS A 66 -11.20 2.01 -14.23
C CYS A 66 -10.38 2.15 -12.93
N ILE A 67 -9.33 2.98 -12.92
CA ILE A 67 -8.53 3.25 -11.71
C ILE A 67 -9.39 3.89 -10.61
N HIS A 68 -10.20 4.90 -10.96
CA HIS A 68 -11.07 5.57 -10.01
C HIS A 68 -12.10 4.61 -9.39
N LEU A 69 -12.78 3.81 -10.20
CA LEU A 69 -13.77 2.87 -9.69
C LEU A 69 -13.12 1.76 -8.85
N TYR A 70 -11.97 1.24 -9.27
CA TYR A 70 -11.30 0.13 -8.59
C TYR A 70 -10.63 0.56 -7.28
N PHE A 71 -9.74 1.56 -7.32
CA PHE A 71 -8.92 1.93 -6.16
C PHE A 71 -9.58 2.95 -5.23
N TYR A 72 -10.39 3.87 -5.76
CA TYR A 72 -11.01 4.93 -4.94
C TYR A 72 -12.43 4.58 -4.50
N LYS A 73 -13.18 3.84 -5.31
CA LYS A 73 -14.55 3.40 -4.98
C LYS A 73 -14.65 1.94 -4.56
N GLY A 74 -13.55 1.19 -4.54
CA GLY A 74 -13.50 -0.20 -4.08
C GLY A 74 -14.33 -1.18 -4.91
N LYS A 75 -14.63 -0.85 -6.17
CA LYS A 75 -15.46 -1.69 -7.04
C LYS A 75 -14.70 -2.89 -7.59
N THR A 76 -15.38 -4.02 -7.69
CA THR A 76 -14.87 -5.21 -8.37
C THR A 76 -14.83 -4.99 -9.89
N GLN A 77 -14.01 -5.76 -10.61
CA GLN A 77 -13.92 -5.65 -12.08
C GLN A 77 -15.25 -5.96 -12.79
N GLU A 78 -16.10 -6.76 -12.16
CA GLU A 78 -17.43 -7.11 -12.66
C GLU A 78 -18.41 -5.94 -12.50
N GLU A 79 -18.48 -5.34 -11.30
CA GLU A 79 -19.26 -4.12 -11.09
C GLU A 79 -18.82 -2.98 -12.01
N ILE A 80 -17.50 -2.82 -12.21
CA ILE A 80 -16.95 -1.80 -13.13
C ILE A 80 -17.42 -2.08 -14.56
N GLY A 81 -17.41 -3.35 -14.97
CA GLY A 81 -17.92 -3.74 -16.29
C GLY A 81 -19.39 -3.37 -16.48
N ASN A 82 -20.21 -3.62 -15.45
CA ASN A 82 -21.62 -3.24 -15.44
C ASN A 82 -21.81 -1.71 -15.49
N ILE A 83 -21.02 -0.95 -14.72
CA ILE A 83 -21.09 0.52 -14.67
C ILE A 83 -20.69 1.13 -16.03
N LEU A 84 -19.64 0.61 -16.67
CA LEU A 84 -19.07 1.17 -17.88
C LEU A 84 -19.63 0.55 -19.17
N GLY A 85 -20.50 -0.45 -19.08
CA GLY A 85 -21.08 -1.15 -20.23
C GLY A 85 -20.06 -1.98 -21.01
N ILE A 86 -19.02 -2.51 -20.36
CA ILE A 86 -17.95 -3.29 -20.97
C ILE A 86 -17.74 -4.61 -20.23
N SER A 87 -17.16 -5.61 -20.90
CA SER A 87 -16.89 -6.89 -20.23
C SER A 87 -15.84 -6.74 -19.12
N ARG A 88 -15.96 -7.56 -18.06
CA ARG A 88 -14.96 -7.70 -16.98
C ARG A 88 -13.54 -7.90 -17.55
N ARG A 89 -13.39 -8.66 -18.65
CA ARG A 89 -12.11 -8.89 -19.31
C ARG A 89 -11.51 -7.58 -19.83
N VAL A 90 -12.30 -6.72 -20.45
CA VAL A 90 -11.83 -5.41 -20.95
C VAL A 90 -11.44 -4.50 -19.78
N VAL A 91 -12.17 -4.52 -18.67
CA VAL A 91 -11.77 -3.81 -17.43
C VAL A 91 -10.40 -4.29 -16.95
N SER A 92 -10.19 -5.61 -16.89
CA SER A 92 -8.89 -6.19 -16.50
C SER A 92 -7.76 -5.71 -17.42
N GLN A 93 -8.01 -5.63 -18.73
CA GLN A 93 -7.04 -5.13 -19.70
C GLN A 93 -6.75 -3.63 -19.51
N HIS A 94 -7.75 -2.81 -19.21
CA HIS A 94 -7.52 -1.40 -18.89
C HIS A 94 -6.68 -1.22 -17.63
N LEU A 95 -6.89 -2.04 -16.59
CA LEU A 95 -6.14 -1.97 -15.33
C LEU A 95 -4.71 -2.56 -15.44
N PHE A 96 -4.60 -3.79 -15.92
CA PHE A 96 -3.38 -4.61 -15.83
C PHE A 96 -2.72 -4.89 -17.19
N GLY A 97 -3.38 -4.58 -18.30
CA GLY A 97 -2.89 -4.87 -19.64
C GLY A 97 -3.14 -6.32 -20.06
N VAL A 98 -2.39 -6.75 -21.08
CA VAL A 98 -2.44 -8.12 -21.61
C VAL A 98 -1.04 -8.72 -21.69
N THR A 99 -0.94 -10.04 -21.56
CA THR A 99 0.33 -10.74 -21.82
C THR A 99 0.44 -11.06 -23.30
N ARG A 100 1.52 -10.62 -23.95
CA ARG A 100 1.87 -10.96 -25.35
C ARG A 100 3.32 -11.43 -25.38
N ASN A 101 3.58 -12.61 -25.94
CA ASN A 101 4.92 -13.21 -26.04
C ASN A 101 5.66 -13.23 -24.68
N GLY A 102 4.95 -13.59 -23.61
CA GLY A 102 5.50 -13.62 -22.24
C GLY A 102 5.72 -12.26 -21.58
N ARG A 103 5.40 -11.14 -22.24
CA ARG A 103 5.57 -9.78 -21.69
C ARG A 103 4.22 -9.11 -21.43
N GLN A 104 4.12 -8.39 -20.32
CA GLN A 104 2.92 -7.59 -20.01
C GLN A 104 2.94 -6.30 -20.83
N VAL A 105 1.88 -6.06 -21.60
CA VAL A 105 1.75 -4.92 -22.52
C VAL A 105 0.50 -4.13 -22.18
N GLY A 106 0.64 -2.81 -22.08
CA GLY A 106 -0.45 -1.90 -21.74
C GLY A 106 -0.88 -2.00 -20.27
N GLY A 107 -2.07 -1.46 -19.99
CA GLY A 107 -2.61 -1.35 -18.64
C GLY A 107 -2.21 -0.06 -17.93
N ALA A 108 -3.15 0.50 -17.18
CA ALA A 108 -2.98 1.70 -16.39
C ALA A 108 -1.81 1.55 -15.39
N ILE A 109 -1.77 0.43 -14.65
CA ILE A 109 -0.77 0.21 -13.60
C ILE A 109 0.64 0.13 -14.19
N ASN A 110 0.82 -0.55 -15.31
CA ASN A 110 2.12 -0.62 -15.97
C ASN A 110 2.56 0.73 -16.52
N LYS A 111 1.63 1.53 -17.04
CA LYS A 111 1.92 2.88 -17.48
C LYS A 111 2.38 3.75 -16.31
N ILE A 112 1.66 3.72 -15.18
CA ILE A 112 2.05 4.42 -13.94
C ILE A 112 3.45 3.99 -13.51
N ARG A 113 3.71 2.68 -13.40
CA ARG A 113 5.04 2.17 -13.01
C ARG A 113 6.16 2.62 -13.94
N LYS A 114 5.91 2.66 -15.25
CA LYS A 114 6.89 3.12 -16.24
C LYS A 114 7.22 4.59 -16.04
N VAL A 115 6.20 5.43 -15.81
CA VAL A 115 6.37 6.87 -15.58
C VAL A 115 7.04 7.13 -14.23
N CYS A 116 6.64 6.45 -13.16
CA CYS A 116 7.31 6.57 -11.85
C CYS A 116 8.80 6.26 -11.95
N ARG A 117 9.18 5.18 -12.66
CA ARG A 117 10.58 4.83 -12.89
C ARG A 117 11.34 5.90 -13.68
N LYS A 118 10.69 6.48 -14.70
CA LYS A 118 11.27 7.57 -15.51
C LYS A 118 11.50 8.83 -14.68
N LEU A 119 10.60 9.12 -13.75
CA LEU A 119 10.67 10.30 -12.88
C LEU A 119 11.50 10.08 -11.61
N GLY A 120 12.04 8.87 -11.37
CA GLY A 120 12.79 8.57 -10.15
C GLY A 120 11.92 8.55 -8.88
N ILE A 121 10.62 8.29 -9.02
CA ILE A 121 9.70 8.24 -7.87
C ILE A 121 9.91 6.91 -7.15
N GLU A 122 10.57 6.97 -6.00
CA GLU A 122 10.74 5.83 -5.10
C GLU A 122 9.59 5.73 -4.09
N PHE A 123 9.12 4.50 -3.86
CA PHE A 123 8.08 4.25 -2.87
C PHE A 123 8.72 4.01 -1.48
N PRO A 124 8.23 4.66 -0.41
CA PRO A 124 8.77 4.56 0.96
C PRO A 124 8.27 3.35 1.78
#